data_AF-A0A7S1GER2-F1
#
_entry.id   AF-A0A7S1GER2-F1
#
_cell.length_a   1.000
_cell.length_b   1.000
_cell.length_c   1.000
_cell.angle_alpha   90.00
_cell.angle_beta   90.00
_cell.angle_gamma   90.00
#
_symmetry.space_group_name_H-M   'P 1'
#
loop_
_entity.id
_entity.type
_entity.pdbx_description
1 polymer ?
#
loop_
_entity_poly.entity_id
_entity_poly.type
_entity_poly.pdbx_seq_one_letter_code
_entity_poly.pdbx_strand_id
1 'polypeptide(L)'
;DMKPENLLVARDGYLKLCDFGFSKSVPFEADGELSYKTYTMLGSPDYLPPEVLQRKGHDDSADWWSLGALVFEMLHGATPFAEENQLHTFERATKGDVHWSDEFKAEHADAADFISRLLTVEPLKRLGNALHGGAEQVREHAWFAGFDWAALRAGTM
;
A
#
# COMPACT_ATOMS: atom_id res chain seq x y z
N ASP A 1 1.22 -4.38 8.17
CA ASP A 1 1.91 -5.53 7.53
C ASP A 1 1.01 -6.09 6.44
N MET A 2 0.75 -5.30 5.39
CA MET A 2 -0.13 -5.71 4.29
C MET A 2 0.71 -6.52 3.29
N LYS A 3 0.50 -7.83 3.26
CA LYS A 3 1.20 -8.81 2.40
C LYS A 3 0.33 -10.04 2.17
N PRO A 4 0.56 -10.84 1.11
CA PRO A 4 -0.27 -11.99 0.77
C PRO A 4 -0.47 -12.98 1.93
N GLU A 5 0.56 -13.22 2.75
CA GLU A 5 0.51 -14.19 3.87
C GLU A 5 -0.49 -13.79 4.95
N ASN A 6 -0.82 -12.49 5.05
CA ASN A 6 -1.79 -11.96 6.00
C ASN A 6 -3.20 -11.83 5.41
N LEU A 7 -3.43 -12.30 4.18
CA LEU A 7 -4.72 -12.33 3.49
C LEU A 7 -5.25 -13.75 3.43
N LEU A 8 -6.22 -14.07 4.28
CA LEU A 8 -6.88 -15.38 4.28
C LEU A 8 -8.08 -15.36 3.34
N VAL A 9 -8.23 -16.39 2.50
CA VAL A 9 -9.42 -16.59 1.68
C VAL A 9 -10.47 -17.35 2.48
N ALA A 10 -11.60 -16.71 2.75
CA ALA A 10 -12.73 -17.34 3.44
C ALA A 10 -13.52 -18.27 2.50
N ARG A 11 -14.42 -19.08 3.07
CA ARG A 11 -15.22 -20.07 2.33
C ARG A 11 -16.15 -19.45 1.29
N ASP A 12 -16.56 -18.20 1.51
CA ASP A 12 -17.37 -17.39 0.61
C ASP A 12 -16.53 -16.70 -0.48
N GLY A 13 -15.20 -16.91 -0.51
CA GLY A 13 -14.28 -16.31 -1.47
C GLY A 13 -13.77 -14.92 -1.07
N TYR A 14 -14.25 -14.34 0.03
CA TYR A 14 -13.84 -13.01 0.47
C TYR A 14 -12.53 -13.06 1.26
N LEU A 15 -11.74 -11.98 1.15
CA LEU A 15 -10.51 -11.84 1.92
C LEU A 15 -10.80 -11.47 3.38
N LYS A 16 -10.06 -12.09 4.29
CA LYS A 16 -10.01 -11.74 5.71
C LYS A 16 -8.58 -11.43 6.10
N LEU A 17 -8.37 -10.24 6.64
CA LEU A 17 -7.08 -9.86 7.21
C LEU A 17 -6.83 -10.66 8.49
N CYS A 18 -5.60 -11.14 8.65
CA CYS A 18 -5.10 -11.68 9.90
C CYS A 18 -3.81 -10.96 10.31
N ASP A 19 -3.29 -11.33 11.49
CA ASP A 19 -2.06 -10.77 12.07
C ASP A 19 -2.02 -9.24 12.21
N PHE A 20 -2.58 -8.76 13.34
CA PHE A 20 -2.57 -7.35 13.72
C PHE A 20 -1.40 -7.01 14.64
N GLY A 21 -0.32 -7.82 14.65
CA GLY A 21 0.82 -7.66 15.56
C GLY A 21 1.57 -6.32 15.42
N PHE A 22 1.50 -5.68 14.25
CA PHE A 22 2.08 -4.35 14.00
C PHE A 22 1.04 -3.22 13.93
N SER A 23 -0.24 -3.52 14.15
CA SER A 23 -1.28 -2.50 14.15
C SER A 23 -1.09 -1.55 15.33
N LYS A 24 -1.21 -0.25 15.06
CA LYS A 24 -1.06 0.79 16.07
C LYS A 24 -2.08 1.89 15.87
N SER A 25 -2.73 2.30 16.95
CA SER A 25 -3.60 3.48 16.92
C SER A 25 -2.75 4.74 16.78
N VAL A 26 -3.08 5.55 15.79
CA VAL A 26 -2.50 6.88 15.57
C VAL A 26 -3.69 7.83 15.33
N PRO A 27 -3.79 8.97 16.04
CA PRO A 27 -2.82 9.46 17.01
C PRO A 27 -2.82 8.69 18.35
N PHE A 28 -1.74 8.80 19.11
CA PHE A 28 -1.58 8.23 20.46
C PHE A 28 -0.90 9.23 21.39
N GLU A 29 -1.17 9.14 22.69
CA GLU A 29 -0.51 9.99 23.70
C GLU A 29 0.86 9.41 24.09
N ALA A 30 1.88 10.26 24.08
CA ALA A 30 3.22 9.95 24.57
C ALA A 30 3.80 11.19 25.27
N ASP A 31 4.33 11.00 26.47
CA ASP A 31 4.93 12.09 27.28
C ASP A 31 3.99 13.29 27.51
N GLY A 32 2.67 13.05 27.57
CA GLY A 32 1.65 14.08 27.73
C GLY A 32 1.31 14.86 26.46
N GLU A 33 1.86 14.47 25.30
CA GLU A 33 1.58 15.07 23.99
C GLU A 33 0.94 14.06 23.04
N LEU A 34 0.08 14.57 22.14
CA LEU A 34 -0.58 13.76 21.12
C LEU A 34 0.35 13.60 19.91
N SER A 35 0.82 12.38 19.66
CA SER A 35 1.65 12.06 18.49
C SER A 35 0.79 11.54 17.34
N TYR A 36 1.01 12.13 16.16
CA TYR A 36 0.36 11.75 14.89
C TYR A 36 1.25 10.86 14.01
N LYS A 37 2.44 10.50 14.49
CA LYS A 37 3.38 9.63 13.79
C LYS A 37 3.98 8.59 14.71
N THR A 38 4.34 7.45 14.14
CA THR A 38 5.16 6.44 14.81
C THR A 38 6.49 6.27 14.09
N TYR A 39 7.51 5.80 14.81
CA TYR A 39 8.89 5.69 14.34
C TYR A 39 9.42 4.25 14.41
N THR A 40 8.56 3.30 14.77
CA THR A 40 8.86 1.87 14.83
C THR A 40 9.15 1.31 13.44
N MET A 41 10.34 0.76 13.26
CA MET A 41 10.79 0.12 12.02
C MET A 41 10.32 -1.33 11.96
N LEU A 42 9.01 -1.55 11.77
CA LEU A 42 8.40 -2.87 11.71
C LEU A 42 7.68 -3.07 10.38
N GLY A 43 7.60 -4.33 9.94
CA GLY A 43 6.97 -4.73 8.70
C GLY A 43 7.86 -5.63 7.86
N SER A 44 7.27 -6.16 6.79
CA SER A 44 7.97 -7.03 5.85
C SER A 44 8.76 -6.18 4.84
N PRO A 45 10.08 -6.40 4.68
CA PRO A 45 10.99 -5.48 3.99
C PRO A 45 10.53 -4.99 2.61
N ASP A 46 9.93 -5.87 1.80
CA ASP A 46 9.52 -5.57 0.43
C ASP A 46 8.27 -4.67 0.33
N TYR A 47 7.55 -4.47 1.44
CA TYR A 47 6.33 -3.67 1.52
C TYR A 47 6.54 -2.37 2.32
N LEU A 48 7.75 -2.13 2.82
CA LEU A 48 8.06 -0.95 3.62
C LEU A 48 8.13 0.30 2.74
N PRO A 49 7.45 1.40 3.14
CA PRO A 49 7.51 2.65 2.39
C PRO A 49 8.82 3.41 2.64
N PRO A 50 9.18 4.38 1.76
CA PRO A 50 10.43 5.12 1.83
C PRO A 50 10.64 5.87 3.16
N GLU A 51 9.58 6.46 3.72
CA GLU A 51 9.62 7.20 4.97
C GLU A 51 9.91 6.30 6.19
N VAL A 52 9.50 5.04 6.13
CA VAL A 52 9.88 4.03 7.13
C VAL A 52 11.34 3.68 6.91
N LEU A 53 11.75 3.24 5.72
CA LEU A 53 13.16 2.91 5.41
C LEU A 53 14.15 4.02 5.81
N GLN A 54 13.76 5.28 5.68
CA GLN A 54 14.56 6.47 6.01
C GLN A 54 14.37 6.97 7.46
N ARG A 55 13.57 6.29 8.29
CA ARG A 55 13.30 6.64 9.70
C ARG A 55 12.72 8.05 9.90
N LYS A 56 11.91 8.54 8.95
CA LYS A 56 11.30 9.88 8.99
C LYS A 56 10.01 9.95 9.81
N GLY A 57 9.58 8.81 10.35
CA GLY A 57 8.27 8.64 10.97
C GLY A 57 7.15 8.49 9.93
N HIS A 58 6.13 7.73 10.29
CA HIS A 58 5.04 7.37 9.39
C HIS A 58 3.69 7.43 10.08
N ASP A 59 2.64 7.53 9.27
CA ASP A 59 1.22 7.57 9.60
C ASP A 59 0.47 6.54 8.74
N ASP A 60 -0.85 6.70 8.61
CA ASP A 60 -1.73 5.85 7.81
C ASP A 60 -1.35 5.80 6.31
N SER A 61 -0.60 6.78 5.81
CA SER A 61 -0.14 6.78 4.42
C SER A 61 0.79 5.60 4.09
N ALA A 62 1.46 5.03 5.10
CA ALA A 62 2.30 3.84 4.94
C ALA A 62 1.51 2.63 4.44
N ASP A 63 0.27 2.46 4.91
CA ASP A 63 -0.58 1.33 4.50
C ASP A 63 -0.97 1.42 3.02
N TRP A 64 -1.15 2.63 2.47
CA TRP A 64 -1.41 2.83 1.04
C TRP A 64 -0.24 2.43 0.15
N TRP A 65 1.00 2.66 0.60
CA TRP A 65 2.19 2.17 -0.12
C TRP A 65 2.22 0.65 -0.11
N SER A 66 2.02 0.01 1.06
CA SER A 66 2.00 -1.44 1.15
C SER A 66 0.87 -2.06 0.31
N LEU A 67 -0.29 -1.39 0.21
CA LEU A 67 -1.34 -1.77 -0.73
C LEU A 67 -0.87 -1.71 -2.19
N GLY A 68 -0.16 -0.65 -2.59
CA GLY A 68 0.41 -0.54 -3.93
C GLY A 68 1.37 -1.69 -4.26
N ALA A 69 2.27 -2.03 -3.31
CA ALA A 69 3.20 -3.14 -3.45
C ALA A 69 2.48 -4.49 -3.54
N LEU A 70 1.45 -4.71 -2.71
CA LEU A 70 0.62 -5.90 -2.71
C LEU A 70 -0.15 -6.07 -4.04
N VAL A 71 -0.77 -5.00 -4.54
CA VAL A 71 -1.51 -5.05 -5.82
C VAL A 71 -0.56 -5.31 -6.99
N PHE A 72 0.62 -4.69 -6.99
CA PHE A 72 1.65 -4.99 -7.98
C PHE A 72 2.01 -6.47 -7.97
N GLU A 73 2.29 -7.04 -6.79
CA GLU A 73 2.65 -8.45 -6.64
C GLU A 73 1.53 -9.39 -7.08
N MET A 74 0.28 -9.10 -6.77
CA MET A 74 -0.85 -9.92 -7.25
C MET A 74 -0.94 -9.98 -8.77
N LEU A 75 -0.52 -8.93 -9.47
CA LEU A 75 -0.54 -8.85 -10.94
C LEU A 75 0.72 -9.42 -11.61
N HIS A 76 1.88 -9.37 -10.93
CA HIS A 76 3.18 -9.70 -11.54
C HIS A 76 3.87 -10.93 -10.91
N GLY A 77 3.39 -11.42 -9.77
CA GLY A 77 3.98 -12.53 -9.03
C GLY A 77 5.24 -12.19 -8.22
N ALA A 78 5.68 -10.92 -8.21
CA ALA A 78 6.80 -10.42 -7.41
C ALA A 78 6.55 -8.95 -7.00
N THR A 79 7.17 -8.51 -5.91
CA THR A 79 7.03 -7.13 -5.40
C THR A 79 7.74 -6.12 -6.34
N PRO A 80 7.31 -4.83 -6.37
CA PRO A 80 7.77 -3.87 -7.38
C PRO A 80 9.26 -3.53 -7.33
N PHE A 81 9.88 -3.72 -6.17
CA PHE A 81 11.29 -3.37 -5.91
C PHE A 81 12.16 -4.58 -5.58
N ALA A 82 11.67 -5.81 -5.80
CA ALA A 82 12.43 -7.02 -5.55
C ALA A 82 13.76 -7.02 -6.33
N GLU A 83 14.84 -7.30 -5.62
CA GLU A 83 16.20 -7.47 -6.14
C GLU A 83 16.87 -8.62 -5.40
N GLU A 84 17.97 -9.17 -5.93
CA GLU A 84 18.74 -10.20 -5.22
C GLU A 84 19.34 -9.70 -3.90
N ASN A 85 19.71 -8.40 -3.87
CA ASN A 85 20.27 -7.75 -2.71
C ASN A 85 19.22 -6.83 -2.07
N GLN A 86 18.90 -7.10 -0.80
CA GLN A 86 17.93 -6.32 -0.02
C GLN A 86 18.26 -4.83 0.06
N LEU A 87 19.55 -4.46 0.06
CA LEU A 87 19.94 -3.05 0.03
C LEU A 87 19.54 -2.38 -1.30
N HIS A 88 19.66 -3.08 -2.43
CA HIS A 88 19.19 -2.57 -3.72
C HIS A 88 17.67 -2.45 -3.77
N THR A 89 16.93 -3.39 -3.15
CA THR A 89 15.48 -3.25 -2.96
C THR A 89 15.13 -1.97 -2.22
N PHE A 90 15.83 -1.66 -1.12
CA PHE A 90 15.62 -0.42 -0.39
C PHE A 90 15.99 0.83 -1.21
N GLU A 91 17.07 0.77 -1.99
CA GLU A 91 17.46 1.87 -2.88
C GLU A 91 16.42 2.12 -3.97
N ARG A 92 15.84 1.08 -4.57
CA ARG A 92 14.78 1.21 -5.58
C ARG A 92 13.48 1.73 -4.97
N ALA A 93 13.07 1.17 -3.83
CA ALA A 93 11.88 1.62 -3.10
C ALA A 93 11.98 3.11 -2.72
N THR A 94 13.12 3.54 -2.19
CA THR A 94 13.33 4.95 -1.81
C THR A 94 13.38 5.93 -2.99
N LYS A 95 13.66 5.45 -4.20
CA LYS A 95 13.55 6.22 -5.45
C LYS A 95 12.16 6.17 -6.08
N GLY A 96 11.29 5.23 -5.67
CA GLY A 96 9.99 5.01 -6.30
C GLY A 96 10.11 4.49 -7.73
N ASP A 97 11.19 3.76 -8.03
CA ASP A 97 11.52 3.31 -9.39
C ASP A 97 10.78 2.02 -9.75
N VAL A 98 9.49 2.17 -10.08
CA VAL A 98 8.61 1.07 -10.50
C VAL A 98 8.79 0.83 -11.99
N HIS A 99 9.22 -0.38 -12.34
CA HIS A 99 9.37 -0.79 -13.73
C HIS A 99 8.09 -1.41 -14.27
N TRP A 100 7.71 -1.01 -15.47
CA TRP A 100 6.50 -1.43 -16.16
C TRP A 100 6.86 -1.84 -17.59
N SER A 101 6.44 -3.02 -18.04
CA SER A 101 6.60 -3.39 -19.44
C SER A 101 5.66 -2.56 -20.34
N ASP A 102 6.04 -2.38 -21.60
CA ASP A 102 5.22 -1.62 -22.54
C ASP A 102 3.91 -2.36 -22.86
N GLU A 103 3.94 -3.69 -22.89
CA GLU A 103 2.78 -4.54 -23.07
C GLU A 103 1.78 -4.35 -21.91
N PHE A 104 2.26 -4.37 -20.65
CA PHE A 104 1.40 -4.18 -19.50
C PHE A 104 0.75 -2.80 -19.50
N LYS A 105 1.49 -1.73 -19.83
CA LYS A 105 0.91 -0.38 -19.92
C LYS A 105 -0.13 -0.27 -21.03
N ALA A 106 0.07 -0.96 -22.15
CA ALA A 106 -0.87 -0.94 -23.27
C ALA A 106 -2.20 -1.60 -22.91
N GLU A 107 -2.17 -2.70 -22.13
CA GLU A 107 -3.37 -3.47 -21.77
C GLU A 107 -4.01 -3.03 -20.44
N HIS A 108 -3.21 -2.50 -19.52
CA HIS A 108 -3.60 -2.25 -18.13
C HIS A 108 -3.17 -0.85 -17.63
N ALA A 109 -3.36 0.17 -18.47
CA ALA A 109 -2.98 1.56 -18.17
C ALA A 109 -3.53 2.07 -16.83
N ASP A 110 -4.81 1.80 -16.53
CA ASP A 110 -5.44 2.25 -15.29
C ASP A 110 -4.86 1.56 -14.05
N ALA A 111 -4.49 0.27 -14.16
CA ALA A 111 -3.84 -0.46 -13.08
C ALA A 111 -2.43 0.08 -12.83
N ALA A 112 -1.68 0.35 -13.89
CA ALA A 112 -0.34 0.94 -13.81
C ALA A 112 -0.38 2.35 -13.19
N ASP A 113 -1.33 3.21 -13.58
CA ASP A 113 -1.52 4.53 -12.97
C ASP A 113 -1.90 4.40 -11.49
N PHE A 114 -2.86 3.53 -11.16
CA PHE A 114 -3.30 3.29 -9.79
C PHE A 114 -2.15 2.92 -8.86
N ILE A 115 -1.39 1.90 -9.25
CA ILE A 115 -0.25 1.39 -8.47
C ILE A 115 0.84 2.44 -8.36
N SER A 116 1.14 3.16 -9.45
CA SER A 116 2.17 4.22 -9.45
C SER A 116 1.81 5.36 -8.49
N ARG A 117 0.52 5.73 -8.39
CA ARG A 117 0.06 6.76 -7.44
C ARG A 117 0.05 6.29 -5.98
N LEU A 118 -0.18 5.00 -5.72
CA LEU A 118 0.02 4.41 -4.38
C LEU A 118 1.50 4.31 -4.02
N LEU A 119 2.37 4.01 -4.98
CA LEU A 119 3.83 3.93 -4.83
C LEU A 119 4.53 5.29 -4.99
N THR A 120 3.82 6.38 -4.69
CA THR A 120 4.41 7.72 -4.64
C THR A 120 5.27 7.89 -3.39
N VAL A 121 6.54 8.25 -3.59
CA VAL A 121 7.56 8.37 -2.53
C VAL A 121 7.17 9.40 -1.49
N GLU A 122 6.64 10.56 -1.91
CA GLU A 122 6.22 11.61 -1.00
C GLU A 122 4.85 11.27 -0.39
N PRO A 123 4.75 11.01 0.93
CA PRO A 123 3.52 10.47 1.52
C PRO A 123 2.32 11.42 1.41
N LEU A 124 2.57 12.74 1.40
CA LEU A 124 1.54 13.75 1.24
C LEU A 124 0.91 13.76 -0.17
N LYS A 125 1.66 13.37 -1.19
CA LYS A 125 1.16 13.29 -2.59
C LYS A 125 0.63 11.92 -2.95
N ARG A 126 0.78 10.94 -2.06
CA ARG A 126 0.37 9.55 -2.25
C ARG A 126 -1.15 9.44 -2.34
N LEU A 127 -1.63 8.65 -3.30
CA LEU A 127 -3.05 8.32 -3.39
C LEU A 127 -3.53 7.68 -2.08
N GLY A 128 -4.70 8.09 -1.60
CA GLY A 128 -5.22 7.62 -0.32
C GLY A 128 -4.80 8.48 0.88
N ASN A 129 -3.93 9.48 0.72
CA ASN A 129 -3.58 10.38 1.81
C ASN A 129 -4.83 11.11 2.35
N ALA A 130 -4.99 11.11 3.68
CA ALA A 130 -6.16 11.65 4.36
C ALA A 130 -6.43 13.14 4.05
N LEU A 131 -5.38 13.95 3.81
CA LEU A 131 -5.52 15.38 3.49
C LEU A 131 -6.11 15.64 2.10
N HIS A 132 -6.12 14.63 1.23
CA HIS A 132 -6.56 14.76 -0.16
C HIS A 132 -7.83 13.95 -0.45
N GLY A 133 -8.59 13.53 0.56
CA GLY A 133 -9.84 12.77 0.38
C GLY A 133 -9.72 11.29 0.73
N GLY A 134 -8.54 10.83 1.13
CA GLY A 134 -8.35 9.52 1.74
C GLY A 134 -8.78 8.36 0.84
N ALA A 135 -9.43 7.37 1.46
CA ALA A 135 -9.92 6.17 0.78
C ALA A 135 -10.98 6.43 -0.31
N GLU A 136 -11.60 7.61 -0.40
CA GLU A 136 -12.51 7.92 -1.51
C GLU A 136 -11.74 8.09 -2.82
N GLN A 137 -10.58 8.75 -2.82
CA GLN A 137 -9.76 8.88 -4.04
C GLN A 137 -9.36 7.52 -4.62
N VAL A 138 -9.10 6.55 -3.75
CA VAL A 138 -8.77 5.17 -4.12
C VAL A 138 -9.96 4.51 -4.81
N ARG A 139 -11.17 4.68 -4.26
CA ARG A 139 -12.41 4.09 -4.80
C ARG A 139 -12.87 4.73 -6.10
N GLU A 140 -12.60 6.02 -6.29
CA GLU A 140 -12.95 6.80 -7.48
C GLU A 140 -11.92 6.66 -8.62
N HIS A 141 -10.80 5.99 -8.39
CA HIS A 141 -9.78 5.79 -9.41
C HIS A 141 -10.33 5.01 -10.61
N ALA A 142 -9.88 5.36 -11.83
CA ALA A 142 -10.35 4.75 -13.08
C ALA A 142 -10.23 3.22 -13.11
N TRP A 143 -9.24 2.67 -12.39
CA TRP A 143 -9.07 1.22 -12.24
C TRP A 143 -10.28 0.52 -11.59
N PHE A 144 -11.04 1.23 -10.77
CA PHE A 144 -12.28 0.76 -10.16
C PHE A 144 -13.55 1.25 -10.87
N ALA A 145 -13.44 1.75 -12.11
CA ALA A 145 -14.59 2.19 -12.88
C ALA A 145 -15.61 1.04 -13.05
N GLY A 146 -16.84 1.27 -12.59
CA GLY A 146 -17.91 0.27 -12.63
C GLY A 146 -17.87 -0.78 -11.51
N PHE A 147 -16.93 -0.69 -10.56
CA PHE A 147 -16.87 -1.60 -9.42
C PHE A 147 -17.97 -1.30 -8.39
N ASP A 148 -18.74 -2.33 -7.99
CA ASP A 148 -19.82 -2.19 -7.00
C ASP A 148 -19.31 -2.32 -5.56
N TRP A 149 -18.87 -1.18 -5.02
CA TRP A 149 -18.43 -1.08 -3.63
C TRP A 149 -19.54 -1.40 -2.60
N ALA A 150 -20.82 -1.22 -2.96
CA ALA A 150 -21.93 -1.51 -2.08
C ALA A 150 -22.17 -3.02 -1.98
N ALA A 151 -22.15 -3.73 -3.12
CA ALA A 151 -22.23 -5.19 -3.16
C ALA A 151 -21.04 -5.84 -2.42
N LEU A 152 -19.81 -5.33 -2.63
CA LEU A 152 -18.63 -5.79 -1.87
C LEU A 152 -18.86 -5.66 -0.36
N ARG A 153 -19.35 -4.51 0.11
CA ARG A 153 -19.60 -4.27 1.55
C ARG A 153 -20.72 -5.15 2.10
N ALA A 154 -21.72 -5.45 1.28
CA ALA A 154 -22.83 -6.33 1.65
C ALA A 154 -22.46 -7.83 1.60
N GLY A 155 -21.30 -8.18 1.02
CA GLY A 155 -20.93 -9.58 0.79
C GLY A 155 -21.80 -10.26 -0.28
N THR A 156 -22.28 -9.49 -1.26
CA THR A 156 -23.20 -9.95 -2.31
C THR A 156 -22.63 -9.83 -3.72
N MET A 157 -21.33 -9.54 -3.82
CA MET A 157 -20.59 -9.60 -5.09
C MET A 157 -20.34 -11.05 -5.49
#